data_AF-A0A7C3M3L9-F1
#
_entry.id   AF-A0A7C3M3L9-F1
#
_cell.length_a   1.000
_cell.length_b   1.000
_cell.length_c   1.000
_cell.angle_alpha   90.00
_cell.angle_beta   90.00
_cell.angle_gamma   90.00
#
_symmetry.space_group_name_H-M   'P 1'
#
loop_
_entity.id
_entity.type
_entity.pdbx_description
1 polymer ?
#
loop_
_entity_poly.entity_id
_entity_poly.type
_entity_poly.pdbx_seq_one_letter_code
_entity_poly.pdbx_strand_id
1 'polypeptide(L)' 'MSKIEEKIKDNLMQSIFSDSIKIYEFIDSRFNLNEEERTEVIKKINTLNNDLTILLKEVKLS' A
#
# COMPACT_ATOMS: atom_id res chain seq x y z
N MET A 1 -2.78 -22.99 1.97
CA MET A 1 -2.20 -22.37 0.77
C MET A 1 -0.87 -23.05 0.50
N SER A 2 -0.45 -23.22 -0.76
CA SER A 2 0.88 -23.81 -0.98
C SER A 2 1.96 -22.83 -0.48
N LYS A 3 3.11 -23.31 0.01
CA LYS A 3 4.23 -22.44 0.43
C LYS A 3 4.66 -21.44 -0.65
N ILE A 4 4.40 -21.75 -1.92
CA ILE A 4 4.67 -20.87 -3.07
C ILE A 4 3.68 -19.70 -3.09
N GLU A 5 2.39 -19.98 -2.88
CA GLU A 5 1.32 -18.98 -2.85
C GLU A 5 1.54 -17.97 -1.70
N GLU A 6 1.90 -18.45 -0.52
CA GLU A 6 2.27 -17.58 0.62
C GLU A 6 3.45 -16.68 0.27
N LYS A 7 4.51 -17.23 -0.31
CA LYS A 7 5.69 -16.45 -0.72
C LYS A 7 5.38 -15.39 -1.78
N ILE A 8 4.48 -15.69 -2.72
CA ILE A 8 4.02 -14.73 -3.73
C ILE A 8 3.24 -13.59 -3.06
N LYS A 9 2.33 -13.91 -2.13
CA LYS A 9 1.55 -12.92 -1.38
C LYS A 9 2.46 -12.01 -0.54
N ASP A 10 3.45 -12.58 0.13
CA ASP A 10 4.42 -11.80 0.93
C ASP A 10 5.24 -10.85 0.06
N ASN A 11 5.76 -11.33 -1.08
CA ASN A 11 6.50 -10.50 -2.02
C ASN A 11 5.65 -9.35 -2.59
N LEU A 12 4.39 -9.63 -2.91
CA LEU A 12 3.46 -8.63 -3.43
C LEU A 12 3.14 -7.58 -2.35
N MET A 13 2.92 -8.00 -1.11
CA MET A 13 2.66 -7.11 0.02
C MET A 13 3.87 -6.20 0.32
N GLN A 14 5.10 -6.73 0.24
CA GLN A 14 6.32 -5.92 0.34
C GLN A 14 6.43 -4.89 -0.78
N SER A 15 6.09 -5.28 -2.02
CA SER A 15 6.14 -4.38 -3.18
C SER A 15 5.14 -3.24 -3.04
N ILE A 16 3.89 -3.56 -2.68
CA ILE A 16 2.83 -2.56 -2.42
C ILE A 16 3.27 -1.57 -1.34
N PHE A 17 3.82 -2.07 -0.23
CA PHE A 17 4.28 -1.19 0.85
C PHE A 17 5.41 -0.27 0.40
N SER A 18 6.39 -0.80 -0.34
CA SER A 18 7.50 0.01 -0.89
C SER A 18 7.01 1.08 -1.86
N ASP A 19 6.07 0.74 -2.75
CA ASP A 19 5.55 1.69 -3.72
C ASP A 19 4.66 2.76 -3.08
N SER A 20 3.89 2.42 -2.03
CA SER A 20 3.13 3.40 -1.25
C SER A 20 4.02 4.44 -0.57
N ILE A 21 5.21 4.05 -0.09
CA ILE A 21 6.20 5.00 0.43
C ILE A 21 6.68 5.95 -0.68
N LYS A 22 7.03 5.40 -1.85
CA LYS A 22 7.46 6.23 -3.00
C LYS A 22 6.38 7.20 -3.46
N ILE A 23 5.11 6.79 -3.42
CA ILE A 23 3.97 7.66 -3.74
C ILE A 23 3.90 8.81 -2.73
N TYR A 24 4.03 8.50 -1.43
CA TYR A 24 4.06 9.55 -0.40
C TYR A 24 5.22 10.53 -0.61
N GLU A 25 6.44 10.04 -0.82
CA GLU A 25 7.63 10.87 -1.08
C GLU A 25 7.48 11.70 -2.36
N PHE A 26 6.91 11.13 -3.41
CA PHE A 26 6.64 11.84 -4.65
C PHE A 26 5.65 12.97 -4.44
N ILE A 27 4.56 12.72 -3.71
CA ILE A 27 3.57 13.75 -3.40
C ILE A 27 4.22 14.84 -2.53
N ASP A 28 4.97 14.47 -1.50
CA ASP A 28 5.61 15.41 -0.60
C ASP A 28 6.67 16.30 -1.30
N SER A 29 7.41 15.72 -2.24
CA SER A 29 8.46 16.45 -2.97
C SER A 29 7.96 17.33 -4.10
N ARG A 30 6.73 17.11 -4.59
CA ARG A 30 6.18 17.81 -5.76
C ARG A 30 5.01 18.74 -5.45
N PHE A 31 4.28 18.48 -4.36
CA PHE A 31 3.10 19.24 -3.98
C PHE A 31 3.38 20.02 -2.70
N ASN A 32 3.03 21.30 -2.70
CA ASN A 32 3.13 22.13 -1.50
C ASN A 32 1.85 21.97 -0.66
N LEU A 33 1.75 20.84 0.04
CA LEU A 33 0.60 20.51 0.86
C LEU A 33 0.70 21.16 2.24
N ASN A 34 -0.41 21.72 2.72
CA ASN A 34 -0.54 22.08 4.12
C ASN A 34 -0.70 20.81 5.00
N GLU A 35 -0.69 20.97 6.32
CA GLU A 35 -0.75 19.84 7.26
C GLU A 35 -2.04 19.02 7.14
N GLU A 36 -3.18 19.67 6.89
CA GLU A 36 -4.48 19.02 6.73
C GLU A 36 -4.50 18.19 5.45
N GLU A 37 -4.04 18.76 4.34
CA GLU A 37 -3.93 18.07 3.05
C GLU A 37 -2.95 16.88 3.10
N ARG A 38 -1.81 17.05 3.76
CA ARG A 38 -0.83 15.98 3.98
C ARG A 38 -1.44 14.84 4.79
N THR A 39 -2.17 15.17 5.85
CA THR A 39 -2.86 14.17 6.68
C THR A 39 -3.88 13.39 5.87
N GLU A 40 -4.65 14.06 5.01
CA GLU A 40 -5.64 13.40 4.16
C GLU A 40 -4.99 12.50 3.11
N VAL A 41 -3.86 12.90 2.51
CA VAL A 41 -3.08 12.05 1.59
C VAL A 41 -2.59 10.79 2.29
N ILE A 42 -1.96 10.93 3.46
CA ILE A 42 -1.46 9.79 4.25
C ILE A 42 -2.62 8.83 4.58
N LYS A 43 -3.76 9.38 4.99
CA LYS A 43 -4.95 8.60 5.30
C LYS A 43 -5.43 7.79 4.10
N LYS A 44 -5.50 8.39 2.91
CA LYS A 44 -5.91 7.69 1.68
C LYS A 44 -4.94 6.59 1.27
N ILE A 45 -3.62 6.84 1.35
CA ILE A 45 -2.59 5.84 1.06
C ILE A 45 -2.70 4.65 2.05
N ASN A 46 -2.92 4.94 3.34
CA ASN A 46 -3.10 3.91 4.35
C ASN A 46 -4.37 3.08 4.13
N THR A 47 -5.49 3.71 3.76
CA THR A 47 -6.71 2.99 3.38
C THR A 47 -6.46 2.06 2.21
N LEU A 48 -5.80 2.54 1.15
CA LEU A 48 -5.45 1.72 -0.01
C LEU A 48 -4.58 0.51 0.38
N ASN A 49 -3.56 0.71 1.21
CA ASN A 49 -2.70 -0.36 1.71
C ASN A 49 -3.50 -1.41 2.51
N ASN A 50 -4.45 -0.95 3.32
CA ASN A 50 -5.30 -1.82 4.12
C ASN A 50 -6.24 -2.65 3.22
N ASP A 51 -6.89 -2.01 2.26
CA ASP A 51 -7.79 -2.68 1.31
C ASP A 51 -7.04 -3.73 0.47
N LEU A 52 -5.83 -3.41 0.01
CA LEU A 52 -4.96 -4.37 -0.68
C LEU A 52 -4.54 -5.52 0.23
N THR A 53 -4.24 -5.25 1.49
CA THR A 53 -3.90 -6.31 2.48
C THR A 53 -5.07 -7.25 2.71
N ILE A 54 -6.29 -6.71 2.84
CA ILE A 54 -7.52 -7.49 2.96
C ILE A 54 -7.71 -8.35 1.72
N LEU A 55 -7.59 -7.77 0.53
CA LEU A 55 -7.73 -8.49 -0.74
C LEU A 55 -6.75 -9.66 -0.84
N LEU A 56 -5.48 -9.46 -0.49
CA LEU A 56 -4.47 -10.53 -0.54
C LEU A 56 -4.70 -11.65 0.49
N LYS A 57 -5.28 -11.32 1.65
CA LYS A 57 -5.58 -12.29 2.72
C LYS A 57 -6.87 -13.06 2.47
N GLU A 58 -7.91 -12.38 2.01
CA GLU A 58 -9.27 -12.92 1.90
C GLU A 58 -9.56 -13.54 0.53
N VAL A 59 -8.94 -13.03 -0.53
CA VAL A 59 -9.09 -13.61 -1.86
C VAL A 59 -8.19 -14.84 -1.97
N LYS A 60 -8.82 -16.02 -2.14
CA LYS A 60 -8.14 -17.18 -2.70
C LYS A 60 -7.75 -16.83 -4.13
N LEU A 61 -6.46 -16.55 -4.34
CA LEU A 61 -5.87 -16.59 -5.66
C LEU A 61 -5.86 -18.07 -6.03
N SER A 62 -6.88 -18.47 -6.80
CA SER A 62 -7.25 -19.85 -7.15
C SER A 62 -6.07 -20.81 -7.28
#